data_AF-A0A0X8I973-F1
#
_entry.id   AF-A0A0X8I973-F1
#
_cell.length_a   1.000
_cell.length_b   1.000
_cell.length_c   1.000
_cell.angle_alpha   90.00
_cell.angle_beta   90.00
_cell.angle_gamma   90.00
#
_symmetry.space_group_name_H-M   'P 1'
#
loop_
_entity.id
_entity.type
_entity.pdbx_description
1 polymer ?
#
loop_
_entity_poly.entity_id
_entity_poly.type
_entity_poly.pdbx_seq_one_letter_code
_entity_poly.pdbx_strand_id
1 'polypeptide(L)'
;MQPLHSYVHLLGKETRRRIIELLASERGVRRLADELGVTPAAISKYLRGETHPSDKVVERAIEVASAEEALEISKIVSSELVEGIDDFIGWSMEKGVVDPRLSVRLSEVIAKVGLASLSSRRPVEQDSSAAPLHD
;
A
#
# COMPACT_ATOMS: atom_id res chain seq x y z
N MET A 1 -4.66 -17.77 -11.71
CA MET A 1 -4.15 -16.86 -10.66
C MET A 1 -5.35 -16.19 -10.04
N GLN A 2 -5.57 -16.30 -8.72
CA GLN A 2 -6.50 -15.39 -8.07
C GLN A 2 -5.93 -13.97 -8.18
N PRO A 3 -6.74 -12.93 -8.41
CA PRO A 3 -6.21 -11.58 -8.40
C PRO A 3 -5.56 -11.34 -7.03
N LEU A 4 -4.29 -10.90 -7.03
CA LEU A 4 -3.78 -10.13 -5.89
C LEU A 4 -4.77 -8.96 -5.67
N HIS A 5 -4.82 -8.39 -4.47
CA HIS A 5 -5.60 -7.19 -4.12
C HIS A 5 -6.99 -7.39 -3.46
N SER A 6 -7.25 -8.55 -2.84
CA SER A 6 -8.37 -8.71 -1.88
C SER A 6 -8.42 -7.67 -0.76
N TYR A 7 -7.30 -7.01 -0.44
CA TYR A 7 -7.25 -6.00 0.62
C TYR A 7 -7.73 -4.62 0.16
N VAL A 8 -7.79 -4.33 -1.13
CA VAL A 8 -8.19 -3.00 -1.63
C VAL A 8 -9.62 -2.68 -1.21
N HIS A 9 -10.50 -3.68 -1.17
CA HIS A 9 -11.88 -3.52 -0.69
C HIS A 9 -11.95 -3.03 0.77
N LEU A 10 -10.91 -3.28 1.58
CA LEU A 10 -10.83 -2.87 2.99
C LEU A 10 -10.44 -1.39 3.12
N LEU A 11 -9.89 -0.79 2.07
CA LEU A 11 -9.41 0.59 2.11
C LEU A 11 -10.59 1.56 2.11
N GLY A 12 -10.54 2.49 3.05
CA GLY A 12 -11.49 3.57 3.19
C GLY A 12 -11.37 4.60 2.06
N LYS A 13 -12.42 5.41 1.95
CA LYS A 13 -12.54 6.49 0.97
C LYS A 13 -11.34 7.46 0.97
N GLU A 14 -10.81 7.73 2.17
CA GLU A 14 -9.71 8.65 2.37
C GLU A 14 -8.37 8.07 1.91
N THR A 15 -8.05 6.84 2.30
CA THR A 15 -6.85 6.15 1.83
C THR A 15 -6.82 6.01 0.32
N ARG A 16 -7.95 5.64 -0.28
CA ARG A 16 -8.08 5.57 -1.74
C ARG A 16 -7.77 6.90 -2.42
N ARG A 17 -8.25 8.01 -1.83
CA ARG A 17 -7.92 9.36 -2.31
C ARG A 17 -6.43 9.65 -2.18
N ARG A 18 -5.83 9.38 -1.03
CA ARG A 18 -4.40 9.59 -0.78
C ARG A 18 -3.50 8.83 -1.75
N ILE A 19 -3.87 7.61 -2.12
CA ILE A 19 -3.15 6.84 -3.15
C ILE A 19 -3.17 7.57 -4.49
N ILE A 20 -4.33 8.09 -4.91
CA ILE A 20 -4.44 8.87 -6.17
C ILE A 20 -3.68 10.19 -6.07
N GLU A 21 -3.73 10.86 -4.92
CA GLU A 21 -3.01 12.11 -4.67
C GLU A 21 -1.49 11.92 -4.81
N LEU A 22 -0.94 10.88 -4.18
CA LEU A 22 0.48 10.50 -4.29
C LEU A 22 0.91 10.28 -5.75
N LEU A 23 0.15 9.50 -6.51
CA LEU A 23 0.53 9.24 -7.91
C LEU A 23 0.37 10.48 -8.78
N ALA A 24 -0.65 11.31 -8.49
CA ALA A 24 -0.92 12.53 -9.25
C ALA A 24 0.12 13.61 -9.01
N SER A 25 0.73 13.69 -7.81
CA SER A 25 1.77 14.69 -7.50
C SER A 25 3.04 14.47 -8.31
N GLU A 26 3.40 13.22 -8.60
CA GLU A 26 4.61 12.89 -9.38
C GLU A 26 4.43 13.11 -10.88
N ARG A 27 3.30 12.67 -11.44
CA ARG A 27 3.12 12.59 -12.91
C ARG A 27 2.05 13.52 -13.49
N GLY A 28 1.25 14.15 -12.64
CA GLY A 28 0.15 15.03 -13.02
C GLY A 28 -1.15 14.30 -13.40
N VAL A 29 -2.27 15.04 -13.30
CA VAL A 29 -3.64 14.52 -13.47
C VAL A 29 -3.87 13.83 -14.81
N ARG A 30 -3.39 14.42 -15.91
CA ARG A 30 -3.68 13.91 -17.26
C ARG A 30 -3.01 12.57 -17.52
N ARG A 31 -1.72 12.47 -17.20
CA ARG A 31 -0.95 11.24 -17.37
C ARG A 31 -1.47 10.12 -16.48
N LEU A 32 -1.78 10.43 -15.23
CA LEU A 32 -2.38 9.45 -14.32
C LEU A 32 -3.73 8.94 -14.84
N ALA A 33 -4.58 9.83 -15.37
CA ALA A 33 -5.87 9.43 -15.94
C ALA A 33 -5.70 8.41 -17.07
N ASP A 34 -4.75 8.65 -17.97
CA ASP A 34 -4.44 7.76 -19.10
C ASP A 34 -3.96 6.37 -18.60
N GLU A 35 -3.07 6.33 -17.61
CA GLU A 35 -2.52 5.09 -17.05
C GLU A 35 -3.56 4.27 -16.25
N LEU A 36 -4.49 4.96 -15.58
CA LEU A 36 -5.59 4.35 -14.83
C LEU A 36 -6.80 4.01 -15.70
N GLY A 37 -6.83 4.44 -16.96
CA GLY A 37 -7.97 4.21 -17.86
C GLY A 37 -9.24 4.94 -17.43
N VAL A 38 -9.10 6.15 -16.88
CA VAL A 38 -10.21 7.01 -16.45
C VAL A 38 -10.09 8.39 -17.09
N THR A 39 -11.10 9.25 -16.92
CA THR A 39 -11.01 10.63 -17.43
C THR A 39 -10.22 11.52 -16.48
N PRO A 40 -9.52 12.57 -16.98
CA PRO A 40 -8.89 13.58 -16.13
C PRO A 40 -9.86 14.21 -15.12
N ALA A 41 -11.12 14.40 -15.54
CA ALA A 41 -12.18 14.90 -14.67
C ALA A 41 -12.47 13.93 -13.51
N ALA A 42 -12.43 12.61 -13.71
CA ALA A 42 -12.59 11.65 -12.62
C ALA A 42 -11.46 11.77 -11.60
N ILE A 43 -10.20 11.88 -12.04
CA ILE A 43 -9.07 12.14 -11.15
C ILE A 43 -9.27 13.43 -10.35
N SER A 44 -9.65 14.54 -11.01
CA SER A 44 -9.93 15.80 -10.31
C SER A 44 -11.06 15.68 -9.28
N LYS A 45 -12.10 14.87 -9.55
CA LYS A 45 -13.16 14.58 -8.57
C LYS A 45 -12.66 13.77 -7.39
N TYR A 46 -11.76 12.81 -7.61
CA TYR A 46 -11.14 12.02 -6.54
C TYR A 46 -10.30 12.91 -5.63
N LEU A 47 -9.43 13.75 -6.20
CA LEU A 47 -8.57 14.67 -5.45
C LEU A 47 -9.38 15.66 -4.60
N ARG A 48 -10.52 16.14 -5.11
CA ARG A 48 -11.44 17.01 -4.37
C ARG A 48 -12.32 16.27 -3.34
N GLY A 49 -12.28 14.94 -3.31
CA GLY A 49 -13.11 14.12 -2.42
C GLY A 49 -14.60 14.09 -2.79
N GLU A 50 -14.97 14.52 -4.00
CA GLU A 50 -16.37 14.51 -4.47
C GLU A 50 -16.87 13.09 -4.78
N THR A 51 -15.94 12.24 -5.22
CA THR A 51 -16.14 10.81 -5.47
C THR A 51 -14.89 10.06 -5.04
N HIS A 52 -14.97 8.74 -4.94
CA HIS A 52 -13.81 7.91 -4.57
C HIS A 52 -13.48 6.90 -5.65
N PRO A 53 -12.20 6.57 -5.82
CA PRO A 53 -11.77 5.51 -6.73
C PRO A 53 -12.42 4.16 -6.38
N SER A 54 -12.95 3.46 -7.39
CA SER A 54 -13.40 2.08 -7.23
C SER A 54 -12.24 1.13 -7.01
N ASP A 55 -12.52 -0.10 -6.56
CA ASP A 55 -11.49 -1.13 -6.33
C ASP A 55 -10.58 -1.30 -7.55
N LYS A 56 -11.19 -1.45 -8.73
CA LYS A 56 -10.48 -1.57 -10.00
C LYS A 56 -9.54 -0.39 -10.28
N VAL A 57 -9.93 0.83 -9.92
CA VAL A 57 -9.08 2.02 -10.14
C VAL A 57 -7.89 2.01 -9.18
N VAL A 58 -8.10 1.62 -7.91
CA VAL A 58 -7.05 1.54 -6.90
C VAL A 58 -6.09 0.39 -7.19
N GLU A 59 -6.61 -0.78 -7.61
CA GLU A 59 -5.81 -1.90 -8.09
C GLU A 59 -4.90 -1.46 -9.23
N ARG A 60 -5.46 -0.76 -10.22
CA ARG A 60 -4.69 -0.23 -11.33
C ARG A 60 -3.63 0.78 -10.88
N ALA A 61 -3.96 1.63 -9.91
CA ALA A 61 -3.04 2.59 -9.31
C ALA A 61 -1.83 1.89 -8.66
N ILE A 62 -2.07 0.80 -7.95
CA ILE A 62 -1.02 -0.02 -7.34
C ILE A 62 -0.16 -0.71 -8.42
N GLU A 63 -0.78 -1.20 -9.49
CA GLU A 63 -0.05 -1.86 -10.59
C GLU A 63 0.89 -0.93 -11.36
N VAL A 64 0.50 0.34 -11.56
CA VAL A 64 1.29 1.34 -12.31
C VAL A 64 2.22 2.16 -11.44
N ALA A 65 2.29 1.87 -10.14
CA ALA A 65 3.19 2.52 -9.21
C ALA A 65 4.64 2.08 -9.46
N SER A 66 5.54 3.05 -9.46
CA SER A 66 6.98 2.80 -9.38
C SER A 66 7.35 2.15 -8.05
N ALA A 67 8.59 1.67 -7.91
CA ALA A 67 9.06 1.04 -6.67
C ALA A 67 9.00 2.00 -5.46
N GLU A 68 9.26 3.29 -5.68
CA GLU A 68 9.19 4.32 -4.64
C GLU A 68 7.74 4.63 -4.25
N GLU A 69 6.86 4.82 -5.24
CA GLU A 69 5.42 5.02 -4.98
C GLU A 69 4.79 3.80 -4.31
N ALA A 70 5.18 2.57 -4.69
CA ALA A 70 4.71 1.36 -4.05
C ALA A 70 5.11 1.28 -2.58
N LEU A 71 6.29 1.79 -2.21
CA LEU A 71 6.73 1.90 -0.82
C LEU A 71 5.86 2.90 -0.04
N GLU A 72 5.56 4.06 -0.62
CA GLU A 72 4.68 5.06 0.02
C GLU A 72 3.23 4.56 0.12
N ILE A 73 2.70 3.93 -0.91
CA ILE A 73 1.39 3.25 -0.87
C ILE A 73 1.38 2.20 0.24
N SER A 74 2.43 1.40 0.37
CA SER A 74 2.54 0.40 1.44
C SER A 74 2.44 1.03 2.82
N LYS A 75 3.06 2.21 3.05
CA LYS A 75 2.97 2.93 4.32
C LYS A 75 1.54 3.40 4.57
N ILE A 76 0.91 4.06 3.59
CA ILE A 76 -0.47 4.55 3.68
C ILE A 76 -1.43 3.41 4.04
N VAL A 77 -1.35 2.30 3.29
CA VAL A 77 -2.20 1.12 3.51
C VAL A 77 -1.93 0.49 4.88
N SER A 78 -0.66 0.35 5.27
CA SER A 78 -0.32 -0.25 6.56
C SER A 78 -0.87 0.54 7.75
N SER A 79 -0.87 1.88 7.67
CA SER A 79 -1.42 2.74 8.73
C SER A 79 -2.90 2.46 8.92
N GLU A 80 -3.69 2.50 7.83
CA GLU A 80 -5.13 2.27 7.91
C GLU A 80 -5.48 0.88 8.43
N LEU A 81 -4.77 -0.16 7.97
CA LEU A 81 -5.04 -1.52 8.41
C LEU A 81 -4.69 -1.73 9.89
N VAL A 82 -3.60 -1.14 10.36
CA VAL A 82 -3.19 -1.24 11.77
C VAL A 82 -4.12 -0.44 12.67
N GLU A 83 -4.49 0.77 12.27
CA GLU A 83 -5.47 1.61 12.99
C GLU A 83 -6.82 0.88 13.11
N GLY A 84 -7.31 0.29 12.01
CA GLY A 84 -8.56 -0.48 12.05
C GLY A 84 -8.51 -1.73 12.95
N ILE A 85 -7.34 -2.38 13.04
CA ILE A 85 -7.12 -3.50 13.97
C ILE A 85 -7.11 -3.00 15.42
N ASP A 86 -6.41 -1.89 15.69
CA ASP A 86 -6.31 -1.30 17.03
C ASP A 86 -7.68 -0.84 17.55
N ASP A 87 -8.45 -0.15 16.71
CA ASP A 87 -9.82 0.28 17.01
C ASP A 87 -10.72 -0.92 17.34
N PHE A 88 -10.64 -2.00 16.54
CA PHE A 88 -11.39 -3.22 16.77
C PHE A 88 -11.00 -3.89 18.09
N ILE A 89 -9.70 -3.98 18.39
CA ILE A 89 -9.20 -4.54 19.65
C ILE A 89 -9.71 -3.72 20.83
N GLY A 90 -9.58 -2.39 20.78
CA GLY A 90 -10.06 -1.47 21.81
C GLY A 90 -11.55 -1.66 22.09
N TRP A 91 -12.38 -1.66 21.05
CA TRP A 91 -13.82 -1.95 21.18
C TRP A 91 -14.10 -3.32 21.79
N SER A 92 -13.40 -4.37 21.33
CA SER A 92 -13.63 -5.74 21.81
C SER A 92 -13.25 -5.93 23.27
N MET A 93 -12.20 -5.24 23.73
CA MET A 93 -11.78 -5.20 25.13
C MET A 93 -12.81 -4.47 25.98
N GLU A 94 -13.29 -3.31 25.55
CA GLU A 94 -14.34 -2.54 26.24
C GLU A 94 -15.63 -3.37 26.42
N LYS A 95 -16.00 -4.16 25.40
CA LYS A 95 -17.19 -5.02 25.45
C LYS A 95 -16.96 -6.37 26.14
N GLY A 96 -15.73 -6.71 26.50
CA GLY A 96 -15.41 -8.01 27.11
C GLY A 96 -15.65 -9.21 26.16
N VAL A 97 -15.53 -8.99 24.84
CA VAL A 97 -15.83 -10.00 23.79
C VAL A 97 -14.59 -10.39 22.98
N VAL A 98 -13.39 -10.12 23.49
CA VAL A 98 -12.13 -10.46 22.82
C VAL A 98 -12.07 -11.98 22.56
N ASP A 99 -11.91 -12.38 21.30
CA ASP A 99 -11.61 -13.78 20.97
C ASP A 99 -10.17 -14.11 21.43
N PRO A 100 -9.97 -15.08 22.35
CA PRO A 100 -8.63 -15.46 22.81
C PRO A 100 -7.68 -15.92 21.70
N ARG A 101 -8.21 -16.37 20.55
CA ARG A 101 -7.43 -16.81 19.39
C ARG A 101 -6.82 -15.66 18.59
N LEU A 102 -7.31 -14.43 18.79
CA LEU A 102 -6.87 -13.25 18.04
C LEU A 102 -5.38 -12.98 18.22
N SER A 103 -4.86 -13.09 19.45
CA SER A 103 -3.45 -12.84 19.77
C SER A 103 -2.50 -13.80 19.05
N VAL A 104 -2.87 -15.08 18.96
CA VAL A 104 -2.12 -16.09 18.22
C VAL A 104 -2.08 -15.73 16.73
N ARG A 105 -3.25 -15.41 16.16
CA ARG A 105 -3.33 -15.06 14.73
C ARG A 105 -2.57 -13.78 14.38
N LEU A 106 -2.64 -12.75 15.21
CA LEU A 106 -1.87 -11.52 15.02
C LEU A 106 -0.36 -11.77 15.14
N SER A 107 0.06 -12.63 16.08
CA SER A 107 1.46 -13.01 16.24
C SER A 107 2.02 -13.73 15.00
N GLU A 108 1.22 -14.62 14.38
CA GLU A 108 1.59 -15.25 13.10
C GLU A 108 1.74 -14.23 11.96
N VAL A 109 0.88 -13.21 11.91
CA VAL A 109 0.96 -12.14 10.91
C VAL A 109 2.22 -11.29 11.12
N ILE A 110 2.51 -10.90 12.37
CA ILE A 110 3.72 -10.14 12.72
C ILE A 110 4.98 -10.92 12.34
N ALA A 111 5.03 -12.22 12.62
CA ALA A 111 6.16 -13.06 12.24
C ALA A 111 6.41 -13.06 10.72
N LYS A 112 5.35 -13.11 9.90
CA LYS A 112 5.46 -13.02 8.43
C LYS A 112 6.02 -11.67 7.98
N VAL A 113 5.55 -10.56 8.56
CA VAL A 113 6.08 -9.23 8.27
C VAL A 113 7.55 -9.13 8.66
N GLY A 114 7.93 -9.68 9.83
CA GLY A 114 9.32 -9.73 10.28
C GLY A 114 10.23 -10.46 9.28
N LEU A 115 9.86 -11.66 8.83
CA LEU A 115 10.61 -12.42 7.83
C LEU A 115 10.74 -11.69 6.49
N ALA A 116 9.66 -11.04 6.02
CA ALA A 116 9.69 -10.24 4.81
C ALA A 116 10.66 -9.05 4.95
N SER A 117 10.63 -8.35 6.08
CA SER A 117 11.50 -7.19 6.33
C SER A 117 12.99 -7.56 6.39
N LEU A 118 13.31 -8.77 6.88
CA LEU A 118 14.69 -9.29 6.91
C LEU A 118 15.16 -9.72 5.50
N SER A 119 14.26 -10.25 4.68
CA SER A 119 14.59 -10.67 3.31
C SER A 119 14.87 -9.47 2.39
N SER A 120 14.20 -8.33 2.62
CA SER A 120 14.42 -7.08 1.87
C SER A 120 15.70 -6.34 2.26
N ARG A 121 16.44 -6.80 3.29
CA ARG A 121 17.70 -6.18 3.77
C ARG A 121 18.99 -6.79 3.20
N ARG A 122 18.96 -7.61 2.15
CA ARG A 122 20.21 -8.05 1.52
C ARG A 122 20.95 -6.84 0.94
N PRO A 123 22.24 -6.61 1.29
CA PRO A 123 22.97 -5.47 0.80
C PRO A 123 23.18 -5.61 -0.72
N VAL A 124 23.03 -4.50 -1.42
CA VAL A 124 23.77 -4.26 -2.66
C VAL A 124 25.25 -4.18 -2.25
N GLU A 125 25.91 -5.33 -2.14
CA GLU A 125 27.37 -5.36 -2.13
C GLU A 125 27.84 -4.97 -3.53
N GLN A 126 28.73 -3.99 -3.52
CA GLN A 126 29.27 -3.30 -4.67
C GLN A 126 29.94 -4.30 -5.62
N ASP A 127 29.35 -4.47 -6.79
CA ASP A 127 30.07 -4.98 -7.96
C ASP A 127 30.91 -3.82 -8.53
N SER A 128 31.91 -3.38 -7.76
CA SER A 128 33.02 -2.59 -8.30
C SER A 128 34.03 -3.56 -8.87
N SER A 129 33.74 -3.95 -10.12
CA SER A 129 34.67 -4.22 -11.21
C SER A 129 36.13 -4.40 -10.80
N ALA A 130 36.62 -5.60 -11.09
CA ALA A 130 38.01 -5.82 -11.44
C ALA A 130 38.55 -4.71 -12.36
N ALA A 131 39.74 -4.23 -12.07
CA ALA A 131 40.70 -3.79 -13.07
C ALA A 131 42.08 -4.34 -12.67
N PRO A 132 42.88 -4.87 -13.63
CA PRO A 132 44.10 -5.60 -13.33
C PRO A 132 45.31 -4.66 -13.14
N LEU A 133 46.33 -5.25 -12.50
CA LEU A 133 47.72 -4.84 -12.40
C LEU A 133 48.22 -3.96 -13.56
N HIS A 134 48.91 -2.87 -13.23
CA HIS A 134 50.00 -2.35 -14.05
C HIS A 134 51.16 -1.90 -13.15
N ASP A 135 52.31 -2.51 -13.45
CA ASP A 135 53.73 -2.28 -13.14
C ASP A 135 54.21 -2.07 -11.69
#